data_AF-A0A815DXT7-F1
#
_entry.id   AF-A0A815DXT7-F1
#
_cell.length_a   1.000
_cell.length_b   1.000
_cell.length_c   1.000
_cell.angle_alpha   90.00
_cell.angle_beta   90.00
_cell.angle_gamma   90.00
#
_symmetry.space_group_name_H-M   'P 1'
#
loop_
_entity.id
_entity.type
_entity.pdbx_description
1 polymer ?
#
loop_
_entity_poly.entity_id
_entity_poly.type
_entity_poly.pdbx_seq_one_letter_code
_entity_poly.pdbx_strand_id
1 'polypeptide(L)'
;MADLESLPTQATTVKPTENSSKVTLDKELFTCPITLDIMENPATTVPCGHMFEMSAINQYLRTSNICPSCRTAITGVTQNFVFKNIIEAWLAQQHG
;
A
#
# COMPACT_ATOMS: atom_id res chain seq x y z
N MET A 1 27.95 -6.95 24.75
CA MET A 1 27.59 -5.71 24.03
C MET A 1 27.68 -6.07 22.56
N ALA A 2 26.54 -6.40 21.94
CA ALA A 2 26.51 -6.88 20.55
C ALA A 2 26.34 -5.68 19.61
N ASP A 3 27.16 -5.68 18.57
CA ASP A 3 27.27 -4.68 17.53
C ASP A 3 25.92 -4.38 16.85
N LEU A 4 25.57 -3.10 16.79
CA LEU A 4 24.44 -2.57 16.05
C LEU A 4 24.86 -2.41 14.59
N GLU A 5 24.83 -3.51 13.82
CA GLU A 5 25.04 -3.46 12.38
C GLU A 5 23.97 -2.60 11.71
N SER A 6 24.46 -1.68 10.89
CA SER A 6 23.73 -0.60 10.25
C SER A 6 22.97 -1.15 9.05
N LEU A 7 21.64 -1.02 9.04
CA LEU A 7 20.86 -1.24 7.83
C LEU A 7 21.23 -0.16 6.80
N PRO A 8 21.50 -0.52 5.52
CA PRO A 8 21.79 0.47 4.50
C PRO A 8 20.51 1.25 4.18
N THR A 9 20.40 2.47 4.70
CA THR A 9 19.43 3.45 4.23
C THR A 9 19.87 3.87 2.82
N GLN A 10 19.31 3.23 1.79
CA GLN A 10 19.42 3.74 0.43
C GLN A 10 18.60 5.01 0.33
N ALA A 11 19.21 6.12 0.74
CA ALA A 11 18.74 7.47 0.48
C ALA A 11 19.05 7.78 -1.00
N THR A 12 18.10 7.50 -1.89
CA THR A 12 18.18 7.97 -3.26
C THR A 12 18.08 9.49 -3.25
N THR A 13 19.21 10.16 -3.39
CA THR A 13 19.28 11.62 -3.55
C THR A 13 18.75 11.97 -4.92
N VAL A 14 17.46 12.27 -5.03
CA VAL A 14 16.87 12.86 -6.23
C VAL A 14 17.12 14.38 -6.19
N LYS A 15 17.96 14.85 -7.10
CA LYS A 15 18.21 16.28 -7.35
C LYS A 15 16.96 16.88 -8.01
N PRO A 16 16.48 18.08 -7.62
CA PRO A 16 15.37 18.72 -8.34
C PRO A 16 15.85 19.16 -9.72
N THR A 17 15.47 18.41 -10.75
CA THR A 17 15.56 18.85 -12.14
C THR A 17 14.14 19.12 -12.62
N GLU A 18 13.88 20.38 -13.00
CA GLU A 18 12.66 20.80 -13.69
C GLU A 18 12.59 20.11 -15.06
N ASN A 19 12.07 18.89 -15.07
CA ASN A 19 11.77 18.16 -16.29
C ASN A 19 10.35 17.61 -16.16
N SER A 20 9.46 18.10 -17.02
CA SER A 20 8.06 17.67 -17.16
C SER A 20 7.99 16.22 -17.65
N SER A 21 8.44 15.30 -16.80
CA SER A 21 8.45 13.88 -17.05
C SER A 21 7.10 13.37 -16.55
N LYS A 22 6.27 12.85 -17.44
CA LYS A 22 5.00 12.22 -17.06
C LYS A 22 5.31 11.08 -16.07
N VAL A 23 5.00 11.28 -14.79
CA VAL A 23 5.18 10.23 -13.77
C VAL A 23 4.15 9.15 -14.05
N THR A 24 4.62 7.94 -14.37
CA THR A 24 3.76 6.76 -14.48
C THR A 24 3.68 6.09 -13.12
N LEU A 25 2.46 5.88 -12.62
CA LEU A 25 2.23 5.10 -11.41
C LEU A 25 2.17 3.61 -11.77
N ASP A 26 2.94 2.81 -11.03
CA ASP A 26 3.02 1.36 -11.22
C ASP A 26 1.78 0.65 -10.68
N LYS A 27 1.30 -0.38 -11.41
CA LYS A 27 0.17 -1.22 -11.01
C LYS A 27 0.35 -1.82 -9.61
N GLU A 28 1.59 -2.09 -9.22
CA GLU A 28 1.95 -2.64 -7.91
C GLU A 28 1.48 -1.76 -6.75
N LEU A 29 1.42 -0.42 -6.94
CA LEU A 29 0.93 0.52 -5.93
C LEU A 29 -0.56 0.33 -5.60
N PHE A 30 -1.32 -0.26 -6.51
CA PHE A 30 -2.76 -0.46 -6.39
C PHE A 30 -3.14 -1.92 -6.13
N THR A 31 -2.16 -2.82 -6.12
CA THR A 31 -2.38 -4.26 -5.99
C THR A 31 -2.47 -4.65 -4.51
N CYS A 32 -3.53 -5.35 -4.14
CA CYS A 32 -3.72 -5.90 -2.81
C CYS A 32 -2.71 -7.04 -2.55
N PRO A 33 -1.94 -7.00 -1.46
CA PRO A 33 -0.99 -8.08 -1.14
C PRO A 33 -1.64 -9.43 -0.83
N ILE A 34 -2.95 -9.47 -0.52
CA ILE A 34 -3.68 -10.72 -0.21
C ILE A 34 -4.29 -11.33 -1.47
N THR A 35 -4.97 -10.54 -2.29
CA THR A 35 -5.68 -11.04 -3.49
C THR A 35 -4.80 -11.08 -4.73
N LEU A 36 -3.69 -10.32 -4.73
CA LEU A 36 -2.80 -10.12 -5.87
C LEU A 36 -3.49 -9.41 -7.07
N ASP A 37 -4.62 -8.77 -6.81
CA ASP A 37 -5.40 -7.99 -7.77
C ASP A 37 -5.49 -6.51 -7.37
N ILE A 38 -5.86 -5.64 -8.32
CA ILE A 38 -6.09 -4.21 -8.06
C ILE A 38 -7.22 -4.07 -7.04
N MET A 39 -7.01 -3.24 -6.02
CA MET A 39 -8.01 -2.96 -4.99
C MET A 39 -9.18 -2.14 -5.55
N GLU A 40 -10.40 -2.65 -5.40
CA GLU A 40 -11.64 -1.89 -5.69
C GLU A 40 -12.09 -1.09 -4.47
N ASN A 41 -11.87 -1.63 -3.27
CA ASN A 41 -12.19 -1.00 -2.00
C ASN A 41 -10.96 -1.08 -1.09
N PRO A 42 -9.93 -0.24 -1.35
CA PRO A 42 -8.75 -0.18 -0.50
C PRO A 42 -9.12 0.12 0.96
N ALA A 43 -8.55 -0.65 1.88
CA ALA A 43 -8.76 -0.56 3.31
C ALA A 43 -7.42 -0.46 4.03
N THR A 44 -7.25 0.58 4.85
CA THR A 44 -6.05 0.83 5.62
C THR A 44 -6.18 0.21 7.01
N THR A 45 -5.16 -0.53 7.43
CA THR A 45 -5.07 -1.13 8.77
C THR A 45 -4.42 -0.17 9.77
N VAL A 46 -4.92 -0.14 11.00
CA VAL A 46 -4.39 0.68 12.12
C VAL A 46 -3.67 -0.23 13.11
N PRO A 47 -2.49 0.15 13.63
CA PRO A 47 -1.79 1.43 13.42
C PRO A 47 -0.80 1.43 12.25
N CYS A 48 -0.56 0.29 11.60
CA CYS A 48 0.59 0.16 10.70
C CYS A 48 0.43 0.82 9.32
N GLY A 49 -0.78 1.18 8.90
CA GLY A 49 -1.04 1.89 7.65
C GLY A 49 -1.02 1.04 6.38
N HIS A 50 -0.79 -0.28 6.47
CA HIS A 50 -0.80 -1.14 5.29
C HIS A 50 -2.21 -1.27 4.71
N MET A 51 -2.27 -1.35 3.39
CA MET A 51 -3.51 -1.33 2.62
C MET A 51 -3.78 -2.67 1.94
N PHE A 52 -5.06 -3.06 1.93
CA PHE A 52 -5.54 -4.30 1.35
C PHE A 52 -6.93 -4.08 0.74
N GLU A 53 -7.40 -5.00 -0.08
CA GLU A 53 -8.82 -5.06 -0.46
C GLU A 53 -9.67 -5.29 0.80
N MET A 54 -10.74 -4.51 0.96
CA MET A 54 -11.59 -4.51 2.16
C MET A 54 -12.15 -5.90 2.47
N SER A 55 -12.66 -6.60 1.46
CA SER A 55 -13.23 -7.95 1.64
C SER A 55 -12.16 -8.95 2.12
N ALA A 56 -10.95 -8.86 1.57
CA ALA A 56 -9.85 -9.76 1.86
C ALA A 56 -9.30 -9.57 3.29
N ILE A 57 -9.06 -8.33 3.72
CA ILE A 57 -8.57 -8.08 5.08
C ILE A 57 -9.62 -8.44 6.13
N ASN A 58 -10.90 -8.14 5.89
CA ASN A 58 -11.99 -8.55 6.79
C ASN A 58 -12.12 -10.07 6.91
N GLN A 59 -11.87 -10.80 5.81
CA GLN A 59 -11.82 -12.27 5.86
C GLN A 59 -10.64 -12.78 6.69
N TYR A 60 -9.45 -12.24 6.46
CA TYR A 60 -8.26 -12.61 7.21
C TYR A 60 -8.41 -12.37 8.73
N LEU A 61 -9.00 -11.22 9.09
CA LEU A 61 -9.23 -10.83 10.49
C LEU A 61 -10.15 -11.77 11.28
N ARG A 62 -10.89 -12.66 10.62
CA ARG A 62 -11.66 -13.72 11.31
C ARG A 62 -10.76 -14.77 11.98
N THR A 63 -9.48 -14.85 11.60
CA THR A 63 -8.55 -15.89 12.06
C THR A 63 -7.29 -15.32 12.70
N SER A 64 -6.90 -14.09 12.39
CA SER A 64 -5.68 -13.46 12.89
C SER A 64 -5.84 -11.95 12.94
N ASN A 65 -5.46 -11.31 14.05
CA ASN A 65 -5.42 -9.86 14.16
C ASN A 65 -4.01 -9.28 13.89
N ILE A 66 -3.14 -10.03 13.21
CA ILE A 66 -1.76 -9.62 12.91
C ILE A 66 -1.67 -9.22 11.44
N CYS A 67 -1.19 -8.01 11.13
CA CYS A 67 -1.06 -7.51 9.77
C CYS A 67 -0.29 -8.49 8.86
N PRO A 68 -0.86 -8.90 7.71
CA PRO A 68 -0.19 -9.81 6.78
C PRO A 68 1.18 -9.32 6.28
N SER A 69 1.35 -8.00 6.14
CA SER A 69 2.56 -7.41 5.55
C SER A 69 3.68 -7.19 6.57
N CYS A 70 3.37 -6.66 7.76
CA CYS A 70 4.39 -6.21 8.72
C CYS A 70 4.30 -6.87 10.10
N ARG A 71 3.33 -7.75 10.32
CA ARG A 71 3.10 -8.47 11.57
C ARG A 71 2.77 -7.60 12.79
N THR A 72 2.42 -6.33 12.59
CA THR A 72 1.87 -5.47 13.66
C THR A 72 0.44 -5.89 14.01
N ALA A 73 0.09 -5.87 15.30
CA ALA A 73 -1.28 -6.11 15.74
C ALA A 73 -2.22 -5.02 15.20
N ILE A 74 -3.30 -5.46 14.55
CA ILE A 74 -4.34 -4.61 13.97
C ILE A 74 -5.38 -4.32 15.05
N THR A 75 -5.64 -3.04 15.28
CA THR A 75 -6.70 -2.56 16.20
C THR A 75 -7.91 -1.98 15.47
N GLY A 76 -7.80 -1.77 14.15
CA GLY A 76 -8.89 -1.27 13.33
C GLY A 76 -8.59 -1.33 11.84
N VAL A 77 -9.64 -1.24 11.04
CA VAL A 77 -9.59 -1.18 9.58
C VAL A 77 -10.53 -0.08 9.13
N THR A 78 -10.06 0.79 8.25
CA THR A 78 -10.85 1.90 7.71
C THR A 78 -10.77 1.89 6.19
N GLN A 79 -11.90 2.08 5.50
CA GLN A 79 -11.90 2.23 4.04
C GLN A 79 -11.17 3.52 3.63
N ASN A 80 -10.32 3.45 2.62
CA ASN A 80 -9.57 4.59 2.11
C ASN A 80 -10.19 5.11 0.81
N PHE A 81 -11.19 5.98 0.93
CA PHE A 81 -11.89 6.57 -0.22
C PHE A 81 -10.98 7.42 -1.11
N VAL A 82 -9.97 8.09 -0.54
CA VAL A 82 -9.01 8.88 -1.33
C VAL A 82 -8.22 7.96 -2.25
N PHE A 83 -7.72 6.85 -1.73
CA PHE A 83 -6.96 5.89 -2.52
C PHE A 83 -7.84 5.19 -3.56
N LYS A 84 -9.10 4.90 -3.23
CA LYS A 84 -10.09 4.41 -4.20
C LYS A 84 -10.24 5.34 -5.39
N ASN A 85 -10.43 6.64 -5.15
CA ASN A 85 -10.56 7.62 -6.22
C ASN A 85 -9.30 7.73 -7.09
N ILE A 86 -8.10 7.57 -6.49
CA ILE A 86 -6.83 7.56 -7.22
C ILE A 86 -6.73 6.31 -8.13
N ILE A 87 -7.10 5.14 -7.63
CA ILE A 87 -7.13 3.90 -8.41
C ILE A 87 -8.10 4.03 -9.59
N GLU A 88 -9.30 4.54 -9.35
CA GLU A 88 -10.31 4.76 -10.40
C GLU A 88 -9.81 5.72 -11.48
N ALA A 89 -9.16 6.83 -11.08
CA ALA A 89 -8.56 7.78 -12.02
C ALA A 89 -7.39 7.17 -12.82
N TRP A 90 -6.62 6.26 -12.22
CA TRP A 90 -5.55 5.54 -12.92
C TRP A 90 -6.12 4.53 -13.93
N LEU A 91 -7.13 3.76 -13.54
CA LEU A 91 -7.80 2.79 -14.42
C LEU A 91 -8.41 3.47 -15.64
N ALA A 92 -9.05 4.63 -15.46
CA ALA A 92 -9.62 5.41 -16.55
C ALA A 92 -8.58 5.87 -17.61
N GLN A 93 -7.30 6.00 -17.22
CA GLN A 93 -6.22 6.37 -18.14
C GLN A 93 -5.65 5.18 -18.93
N GLN A 94 -5.88 3.95 -18.47
CA GLN A 94 -5.36 2.74 -19.11
C GLN A 94 -6.28 2.24 -20.24
N HIS A 95 -7.54 2.66 -20.27
CA HIS A 95 -8.54 2.27 -21.27
C HIS A 95 -8.77 3.37 -22.32
N GLY A 96 -7.67 3.87 -22.91
CA GLY A 96 -7.69 4.73 -24.09
C GLY A 96 -7.85 3.93 -25.38
#